data_AF-A0A0K1RBM7-F1
#
_entry.id   AF-A0A0K1RBM7-F1
#
_cell.length_a   1.000
_cell.length_b   1.000
_cell.length_c   1.000
_cell.angle_alpha   90.00
_cell.angle_beta   90.00
_cell.angle_gamma   90.00
#
_symmetry.space_group_name_H-M   'P 1'
#
loop_
_entity.id
_entity.type
_entity.pdbx_description
1 polymer ?
#
loop_
_entity_poly.entity_id
_entity_poly.type
_entity_poly.pdbx_seq_one_letter_code
_entity_poly.pdbx_strand_id
1 'polypeptide(L)'
;MTTRDTSAPETGAQQPTPSKPAGGLDGFFHISERGSTVGREIRGGVVTFFAMAYIVLLNPLIIGTSPDRDGVVLGIPQVAAVTALVAGVMCIIFGVVAKYPFGIATGLGLNTLVAVTLVGQQGLTWPEAMGLVVIDGIIICVLAVTGFRTAVFEAIPNSMKVAMSVGIGMFIAMIGLVDAGFVRRIPDAAMTTVPVQLGFEGSIASWPTLVFVLGLVICGFMVARNVPGGLFIGIVITTIIALVVEAIAGVGSSAEDPHGWSLAVPTIPEGFGGIPDLSLVGKVDLVGAFINAGVLAASLMVFTLVLANFFDAMGTMTALGRQAGLANEKGNLPDMKRALIVEGFGAVAGGFASSSSNTVYVDSSAGIADGARTGLANVVTGVLFLLAMFFTPLYEIVPIEAAAPVLVIVGALMMMQVGGIDWTRFDVAFPAFLTIVVMPFTYSIANGIGVGFIAFTVMALFAGKAREIHWIMWLISALFVVYFAQGPLLALVG
;
A
#
# COMPACT_ATOMS: atom_id res chain seq x y z
N MET A 1 -17.60 -30.51 54.22
CA MET A 1 -16.35 -30.61 53.44
C MET A 1 -16.43 -29.54 52.37
N THR A 2 -15.41 -28.68 52.35
CA THR A 2 -15.33 -27.30 51.84
C THR A 2 -15.74 -27.06 50.38
N THR A 3 -16.63 -26.10 50.17
CA THR A 3 -16.82 -25.34 48.93
C THR A 3 -15.59 -24.46 48.67
N ARG A 4 -14.90 -24.65 47.54
CA ARG A 4 -13.84 -23.74 47.09
C ARG A 4 -14.47 -22.68 46.17
N ASP A 5 -14.65 -21.49 46.71
CA ASP A 5 -14.72 -20.26 45.94
C ASP A 5 -13.42 -20.12 45.14
N THR A 6 -13.55 -20.03 43.82
CA THR A 6 -12.47 -19.62 42.92
C THR A 6 -12.88 -18.29 42.32
N SER A 7 -12.82 -17.23 43.12
CA SER A 7 -12.74 -15.87 42.61
C SER A 7 -11.37 -15.70 41.95
N ALA A 8 -11.34 -15.79 40.62
CA ALA A 8 -10.20 -15.35 39.84
C ALA A 8 -9.98 -13.85 40.11
N PRO A 9 -8.74 -13.38 40.36
CA PRO A 9 -8.49 -11.97 40.51
C PRO A 9 -8.71 -11.31 39.14
N GLU A 10 -9.67 -10.39 39.06
CA GLU A 10 -9.79 -9.42 37.99
C GLU A 10 -8.48 -8.63 37.93
N THR A 11 -7.55 -9.02 37.05
CA THR A 11 -6.45 -8.16 36.63
C THR A 11 -7.05 -7.05 35.76
N GLY A 12 -7.65 -6.07 36.41
CA GLY A 12 -7.88 -4.77 35.80
C GLY A 12 -6.53 -4.23 35.36
N ALA A 13 -6.28 -4.23 34.05
CA ALA A 13 -5.17 -3.52 33.47
C ALA A 13 -5.36 -2.04 33.83
N GLN A 14 -4.67 -1.58 34.87
CA GLN A 14 -4.61 -0.17 35.23
C GLN A 14 -4.09 0.57 34.00
N GLN A 15 -4.94 1.39 33.39
CA GLN A 15 -4.49 2.40 32.43
C GLN A 15 -3.40 3.22 33.13
N PRO A 16 -2.21 3.38 32.54
CA PRO A 16 -1.15 4.15 33.16
C PRO A 16 -1.67 5.56 33.43
N THR A 17 -1.58 6.00 34.69
CA THR A 17 -1.95 7.36 35.07
C THR A 17 -1.12 8.34 34.23
N PRO A 18 -1.72 9.33 33.53
CA PRO A 18 -0.96 10.24 32.68
C PRO A 18 0.06 10.99 33.52
N SER A 19 1.34 10.69 33.30
CA SER A 19 2.44 11.35 34.00
C SER A 19 2.62 12.77 33.47
N LYS A 20 2.93 13.73 34.35
CA LYS A 20 3.12 15.15 33.98
C LYS A 20 4.23 15.26 32.92
N PRO A 21 4.07 16.11 31.89
CA PRO A 21 5.07 16.27 30.86
C PRO A 21 6.41 16.72 31.45
N ALA A 22 7.48 15.98 31.14
CA ALA A 22 8.84 16.19 31.64
C ALA A 22 9.61 17.30 30.90
N GLY A 23 9.02 17.94 29.88
CA GLY A 23 9.62 19.04 29.11
C GLY A 23 8.80 19.50 27.90
N GLY A 24 9.32 20.46 27.13
CA GLY A 24 8.61 21.05 25.97
C GLY A 24 8.38 20.08 24.82
N LEU A 25 9.35 19.20 24.52
CA LEU A 25 9.21 18.16 23.51
C LEU A 25 8.14 17.12 23.91
N ASP A 26 8.15 16.74 25.19
CA ASP A 26 7.20 15.79 25.76
C ASP A 26 5.77 16.34 25.72
N GLY A 27 5.59 17.59 26.15
CA GLY A 27 4.30 18.28 26.05
C GLY A 27 3.83 18.49 24.61
N PHE A 28 4.73 18.75 23.66
CA PHE A 28 4.36 18.92 22.26
C PHE A 28 3.85 17.63 21.61
N PHE A 29 4.53 16.50 21.85
CA PHE A 29 4.18 15.20 21.25
C PHE A 29 3.27 14.33 22.12
N HIS A 30 2.98 14.75 23.35
CA HIS A 30 2.22 13.97 24.34
C HIS A 30 2.88 12.62 24.65
N ILE A 31 4.21 12.58 24.81
CA ILE A 31 5.00 11.33 24.89
C ILE A 31 4.64 10.57 26.17
N SER A 32 4.76 11.23 27.31
CA SER A 32 4.48 10.68 28.64
C SER A 32 2.99 10.40 28.84
N GLU A 33 2.12 11.25 28.28
CA GLU A 33 0.66 11.07 28.31
C GLU A 33 0.24 9.81 27.53
N ARG A 34 0.91 9.52 26.41
CA ARG A 34 0.65 8.32 25.60
C ARG A 34 1.46 7.09 26.04
N GLY A 35 2.11 7.14 27.21
CA GLY A 35 2.82 6.00 27.81
C GLY A 35 4.13 5.61 27.12
N SER A 36 4.76 6.52 26.39
CA SER A 36 6.04 6.31 25.69
C SER A 36 7.19 7.09 26.36
N THR A 37 8.41 6.93 25.82
CA THR A 37 9.60 7.69 26.23
C THR A 37 10.39 8.10 24.98
N VAL A 38 11.21 9.15 25.06
CA VAL A 38 12.04 9.61 23.92
C VAL A 38 12.89 8.48 23.34
N GLY A 39 13.46 7.62 24.18
CA GLY A 39 14.24 6.46 23.72
C GLY A 39 13.39 5.43 22.96
N ARG A 40 12.15 5.17 23.41
CA ARG A 40 11.20 4.30 22.68
C ARG A 40 10.78 4.91 21.35
N GLU A 41 10.57 6.22 21.30
CA GLU A 41 10.20 6.91 20.06
C GLU A 41 11.35 6.87 19.04
N ILE A 42 12.60 7.13 19.44
CA ILE A 42 13.76 7.07 18.54
C ILE A 42 13.95 5.64 18.01
N ARG A 43 13.95 4.65 18.90
CA ARG A 43 14.11 3.25 18.53
C ARG A 43 12.96 2.78 17.63
N GLY A 44 11.72 3.13 17.99
CA GLY A 44 10.54 2.82 17.19
C GLY A 44 10.57 3.47 15.81
N GLY A 45 11.08 4.71 15.68
CA GLY A 45 11.30 5.35 14.38
C GLY A 45 12.34 4.65 13.52
N VAL A 46 13.46 4.21 14.12
CA VAL A 46 14.47 3.38 13.42
C VAL A 46 13.86 2.05 12.96
N VAL A 47 13.09 1.39 13.82
CA VAL A 47 12.40 0.12 13.48
C VAL A 47 11.39 0.33 12.35
N THR A 48 10.58 1.39 12.40
CA THR A 48 9.65 1.75 11.33
C THR A 48 10.38 2.03 10.02
N PHE A 49 11.49 2.78 10.05
CA PHE A 49 12.29 3.01 8.85
C PHE A 49 12.76 1.70 8.23
N PHE A 50 13.38 0.80 8.99
CA PHE A 50 13.82 -0.49 8.45
C PHE A 50 12.67 -1.39 8.00
N ALA A 51 11.51 -1.32 8.66
CA ALA A 51 10.32 -2.02 8.23
C ALA A 51 9.80 -1.50 6.88
N MET A 52 9.90 -0.18 6.63
CA MET A 52 9.44 0.47 5.40
C MET A 52 10.52 0.57 4.31
N ALA A 53 11.81 0.40 4.64
CA ALA A 53 12.94 0.74 3.76
C ALA A 53 12.90 0.02 2.41
N TYR A 54 12.25 -1.15 2.34
CA TYR A 54 12.04 -1.87 1.10
C TYR A 54 11.30 -1.03 0.03
N ILE A 55 10.52 -0.01 0.41
CA ILE A 55 9.76 0.81 -0.55
C ILE A 55 10.66 1.61 -1.48
N VAL A 56 11.85 1.98 -0.99
CA VAL A 56 12.85 2.70 -1.76
C VAL A 56 13.39 1.82 -2.89
N LEU A 57 13.27 0.49 -2.76
CA LEU A 57 13.60 -0.50 -3.80
C LEU A 57 12.38 -0.85 -4.65
N LEU A 58 11.23 -1.10 -4.02
CA LEU A 58 10.05 -1.60 -4.73
C LEU A 58 9.39 -0.57 -5.62
N ASN A 59 9.22 0.68 -5.16
CA ASN A 59 8.53 1.68 -5.97
C ASN A 59 9.24 1.96 -7.31
N PRO A 60 10.57 2.15 -7.36
CA PRO A 60 11.30 2.25 -8.62
C PRO A 60 11.14 1.06 -9.54
N LEU A 61 11.05 -0.15 -9.00
CA LEU A 61 10.88 -1.34 -9.83
C LEU A 61 9.46 -1.43 -10.43
N ILE A 62 8.45 -0.91 -9.71
CA ILE A 62 7.04 -0.89 -10.15
C ILE A 62 6.79 0.22 -11.18
N ILE A 63 7.21 1.46 -10.91
CA ILE A 63 6.88 2.63 -11.75
C ILE A 63 8.06 3.14 -12.60
N GLY A 64 9.30 2.75 -12.28
CA GLY A 64 10.50 3.28 -12.93
C GLY A 64 10.87 2.60 -14.24
N THR A 65 10.37 1.39 -14.47
CA THR A 65 10.85 0.48 -15.53
C THR A 65 9.88 0.37 -16.72
N SER A 66 8.60 0.65 -16.50
CA SER A 66 7.58 0.49 -17.53
C SER A 66 7.53 1.72 -18.46
N PRO A 67 7.63 1.54 -19.78
CA PRO A 67 7.47 2.64 -20.73
C PRO A 67 6.00 3.08 -20.76
N ASP A 68 5.78 4.38 -20.84
CA ASP A 68 4.45 4.92 -21.14
C ASP A 68 4.13 4.87 -22.65
N ARG A 69 2.98 5.42 -23.06
CA ARG A 69 2.55 5.42 -24.47
C ARG A 69 3.54 6.08 -25.45
N ASP A 70 4.40 6.97 -24.95
CA ASP A 70 5.40 7.69 -25.74
C ASP A 70 6.78 6.99 -25.67
N GLY A 71 6.86 5.84 -24.99
CA GLY A 71 8.09 5.07 -24.79
C GLY A 71 8.98 5.62 -23.68
N VAL A 72 8.48 6.56 -22.85
CA VAL A 72 9.28 7.18 -21.79
C VAL A 72 9.25 6.32 -20.52
N VAL A 73 10.42 6.07 -19.96
CA VAL A 73 10.59 5.45 -18.64
C VAL A 73 11.02 6.50 -17.61
N LEU A 74 10.54 6.39 -16.37
CA LEU A 74 10.90 7.32 -15.30
C LEU A 74 12.34 7.13 -14.80
N GLY A 75 12.84 5.89 -14.85
CA GLY A 75 14.18 5.52 -14.40
C GLY A 75 14.23 5.15 -12.91
N ILE A 76 14.93 4.05 -12.61
CA ILE A 76 15.06 3.50 -11.24
C ILE A 76 15.72 4.52 -10.28
N PRO A 77 16.88 5.12 -10.60
CA PRO A 77 17.55 6.03 -9.66
C PRO A 77 16.73 7.27 -9.33
N GLN A 78 16.07 7.83 -10.34
CA GLN A 78 15.24 9.02 -10.20
C GLN A 78 14.04 8.74 -9.31
N VAL A 79 13.28 7.67 -9.61
CA VAL A 79 12.11 7.29 -8.81
C VAL A 79 12.52 6.98 -7.37
N ALA A 80 13.67 6.32 -7.15
CA ALA A 80 14.14 6.01 -5.80
C ALA A 80 14.47 7.27 -5.00
N ALA A 81 15.16 8.22 -5.64
CA ALA A 81 15.50 9.50 -5.04
C ALA A 81 14.25 10.29 -4.62
N VAL A 82 13.28 10.45 -5.53
CA VAL A 82 12.04 11.18 -5.22
C VAL A 82 11.16 10.42 -4.22
N THR A 83 11.16 9.09 -4.24
CA THR A 83 10.44 8.26 -3.26
C THR A 83 11.00 8.51 -1.86
N ALA A 84 12.32 8.45 -1.69
CA ALA A 84 12.99 8.70 -0.41
C ALA A 84 12.80 10.16 0.05
N LEU A 85 12.86 11.13 -0.88
CA LEU A 85 12.61 12.54 -0.59
C LEU A 85 11.19 12.77 -0.04
N VAL A 86 10.16 12.35 -0.78
CA VAL A 86 8.77 12.61 -0.38
C VAL A 86 8.39 11.80 0.84
N ALA A 87 8.82 10.54 0.95
CA ALA A 87 8.62 9.75 2.17
C ALA A 87 9.26 10.43 3.39
N GLY A 88 10.49 10.94 3.25
CA GLY A 88 11.20 11.66 4.29
C GLY A 88 10.49 12.92 4.76
N VAL A 89 10.18 13.81 3.82
CA VAL A 89 9.47 15.07 4.10
C VAL A 89 8.08 14.81 4.68
N MET A 90 7.32 13.89 4.09
CA MET A 90 5.96 13.62 4.53
C MET A 90 5.89 12.89 5.87
N CYS A 91 6.83 12.00 6.17
CA CYS A 91 6.95 11.42 7.51
C CYS A 91 7.17 12.51 8.57
N ILE A 92 8.06 13.47 8.31
CA ILE A 92 8.32 14.59 9.24
C ILE A 92 7.07 15.45 9.42
N ILE A 93 6.42 15.86 8.33
CA ILE A 93 5.21 16.69 8.38
C ILE A 93 4.09 15.95 9.13
N PHE A 94 3.84 14.68 8.83
CA PHE A 94 2.82 13.89 9.52
C PHE A 94 3.15 13.71 11.00
N GLY A 95 4.42 13.45 11.32
CA GLY A 95 4.89 13.39 12.70
C GLY A 95 4.61 14.69 13.46
N VAL A 96 4.95 15.84 12.89
CA VAL A 96 4.78 17.15 13.56
C VAL A 96 3.32 17.58 13.66
N VAL A 97 2.52 17.37 12.60
CA VAL A 97 1.16 17.89 12.49
C VAL A 97 0.12 16.93 13.06
N ALA A 98 0.16 15.66 12.65
CA ALA A 98 -0.79 14.64 13.10
C ALA A 98 -0.37 13.99 14.42
N LYS A 99 0.92 14.03 14.76
CA LYS A 99 1.49 13.50 16.00
C LYS A 99 1.22 12.02 16.22
N TYR A 100 0.99 11.26 15.15
CA TYR A 100 0.85 9.80 15.19
C TYR A 100 2.12 9.11 14.72
N PRO A 101 2.43 7.90 15.24
CA PRO A 101 3.62 7.13 14.85
C PRO A 101 3.37 6.35 13.54
N PHE A 102 2.73 6.97 12.55
CA PHE A 102 2.40 6.30 11.27
C PHE A 102 3.22 6.87 10.13
N GLY A 103 4.23 6.15 9.67
CA GLY A 103 5.06 6.54 8.55
C GLY A 103 4.24 6.75 7.27
N ILE A 104 4.71 7.66 6.42
CA ILE A 104 4.15 7.95 5.10
C ILE A 104 5.19 7.65 4.04
N ALA A 105 4.78 6.89 3.03
CA ALA A 105 5.53 6.66 1.80
C ALA A 105 4.55 6.36 0.65
N THR A 106 5.05 6.14 -0.56
CA THR A 106 4.24 5.83 -1.74
C THR A 106 3.45 4.53 -1.57
N GLY A 107 2.12 4.53 -1.68
CA GLY A 107 1.29 3.36 -1.38
C GLY A 107 1.48 2.22 -2.38
N LEU A 108 1.80 1.01 -1.89
CA LEU A 108 2.01 -0.18 -2.73
C LEU A 108 0.78 -0.58 -3.57
N GLY A 109 -0.43 -0.32 -3.07
CA GLY A 109 -1.65 -0.55 -3.86
C GLY A 109 -1.82 0.51 -4.97
N LEU A 110 -1.48 1.77 -4.66
CA LEU A 110 -1.69 2.91 -5.55
C LEU A 110 -0.62 3.01 -6.63
N ASN A 111 0.65 2.73 -6.32
CA ASN A 111 1.71 2.74 -7.33
C ASN A 111 1.48 1.68 -8.42
N THR A 112 0.94 0.52 -8.05
CA THR A 112 0.61 -0.52 -9.01
C THR A 112 -0.63 -0.15 -9.83
N LEU A 113 -1.64 0.45 -9.21
CA LEU A 113 -2.80 0.99 -9.93
C LEU A 113 -2.34 2.05 -10.96
N VAL A 114 -1.44 2.95 -10.59
CA VAL A 114 -0.89 3.95 -11.51
C VAL A 114 -0.10 3.29 -12.65
N ALA A 115 0.84 2.38 -12.34
CA ALA A 115 1.66 1.73 -13.36
C ALA A 115 0.84 0.84 -14.30
N VAL A 116 0.07 -0.10 -13.75
CA VAL A 116 -0.58 -1.14 -14.56
C VAL A 116 -1.88 -0.65 -15.15
N THR A 117 -2.72 0.05 -14.36
CA THR A 117 -4.02 0.50 -14.86
C THR A 117 -3.89 1.79 -15.66
N LEU A 118 -3.34 2.86 -15.08
CA LEU A 118 -3.37 4.17 -15.75
C LEU A 118 -2.39 4.26 -16.92
N VAL A 119 -1.14 3.84 -16.72
CA VAL A 119 -0.13 3.88 -17.78
C VAL A 119 -0.28 2.66 -18.69
N GLY A 120 -0.23 1.44 -18.15
CA GLY A 120 -0.23 0.21 -18.93
C GLY A 120 -1.52 -0.09 -19.70
N GLN A 121 -2.69 0.01 -19.06
CA GLN A 121 -3.98 -0.34 -19.68
C GLN A 121 -4.67 0.86 -20.34
N GLN A 122 -4.64 2.03 -19.71
CA GLN A 122 -5.34 3.23 -20.19
C GLN A 122 -4.46 4.12 -21.09
N GLY A 123 -3.16 3.80 -21.22
CA GLY A 123 -2.27 4.47 -22.17
C GLY A 123 -1.98 5.94 -21.84
N LEU A 124 -2.00 6.31 -20.56
CA LEU A 124 -1.56 7.64 -20.13
C LEU A 124 -0.03 7.73 -20.14
N THR A 125 0.48 8.93 -20.40
CA THR A 125 1.88 9.28 -20.14
C THR A 125 2.14 9.38 -18.64
N TRP A 126 3.39 9.23 -18.21
CA TRP A 126 3.73 9.38 -16.79
C TRP A 126 3.31 10.74 -16.19
N PRO A 127 3.56 11.89 -16.85
CA PRO A 127 3.10 13.18 -16.33
C PRO A 127 1.58 13.28 -16.18
N GLU A 128 0.81 12.72 -17.12
CA GLU A 128 -0.65 12.69 -17.06
C GLU A 128 -1.15 11.84 -15.89
N ALA A 129 -0.58 10.63 -15.72
CA ALA A 129 -0.94 9.74 -14.62
C ALA A 129 -0.62 10.38 -13.25
N MET A 130 0.56 11.03 -13.12
CA MET A 130 0.94 11.78 -11.92
C MET A 130 0.05 13.00 -11.70
N GLY A 131 -0.44 13.62 -12.77
CA GLY A 131 -1.43 14.70 -12.68
C GLY A 131 -2.76 14.25 -12.10
N LEU A 132 -3.23 13.06 -12.49
CA LEU A 132 -4.42 12.46 -11.87
C LEU A 132 -4.20 12.14 -10.39
N VAL A 133 -2.99 11.70 -10.00
CA VAL A 133 -2.63 11.49 -8.59
C VAL A 133 -2.64 12.79 -7.79
N VAL A 134 -2.15 13.90 -8.36
CA VAL A 134 -2.23 15.22 -7.72
C VAL A 134 -3.68 15.65 -7.53
N ILE A 135 -4.53 15.47 -8.55
CA ILE A 135 -5.96 15.80 -8.48
C ILE A 135 -6.66 14.94 -7.43
N ASP A 136 -6.37 13.64 -7.38
CA ASP A 136 -6.82 12.74 -6.31
C ASP A 136 -6.46 13.30 -4.93
N GLY A 137 -5.19 13.61 -4.68
CA GLY A 137 -4.75 14.17 -3.40
C GLY A 137 -5.46 15.48 -3.03
N ILE A 138 -5.72 16.35 -4.01
CA ILE A 138 -6.48 17.60 -3.80
C ILE A 138 -7.92 17.28 -3.41
N ILE A 139 -8.58 16.36 -4.12
CA ILE A 139 -9.95 15.93 -3.81
C ILE A 139 -9.99 15.35 -2.39
N ILE A 140 -9.06 14.47 -2.05
CA ILE A 140 -8.96 13.86 -0.73
C ILE A 140 -8.76 14.91 0.38
N CYS A 141 -7.93 15.93 0.14
CA CYS A 141 -7.78 17.06 1.05
C CYS A 141 -9.10 17.82 1.24
N VAL A 142 -9.82 18.13 0.15
CA VAL A 142 -11.11 18.83 0.19
C VAL A 142 -12.15 17.99 0.95
N LEU A 143 -12.22 16.68 0.71
CA LEU A 143 -13.11 15.76 1.42
C LEU A 143 -12.79 15.66 2.91
N ALA A 144 -11.51 15.75 3.28
CA ALA A 144 -11.07 15.79 4.68
C ALA A 144 -11.43 17.13 5.36
N VAL A 145 -11.26 18.26 4.68
CA VAL A 145 -11.60 19.59 5.22
C VAL A 145 -13.11 19.76 5.41
N THR A 146 -13.91 19.27 4.47
CA THR A 146 -15.39 19.33 4.51
C THR A 146 -16.02 18.39 5.54
N GLY A 147 -15.27 17.39 6.04
CA GLY A 147 -15.79 16.38 6.98
C GLY A 147 -16.57 15.24 6.31
N PHE A 148 -16.78 15.30 4.98
CA PHE A 148 -17.40 14.23 4.22
C PHE A 148 -16.62 12.91 4.37
N ARG A 149 -15.27 12.98 4.38
CA ARG A 149 -14.41 11.81 4.56
C ARG A 149 -14.67 11.08 5.87
N THR A 150 -14.86 11.83 6.96
CA THR A 150 -15.22 11.26 8.26
C THR A 150 -16.62 10.64 8.25
N ALA A 151 -17.60 11.31 7.63
CA ALA A 151 -18.96 10.77 7.53
C ALA A 151 -19.03 9.46 6.74
N VAL A 152 -18.32 9.37 5.61
CA VAL A 152 -18.22 8.14 4.82
C VAL A 152 -17.51 7.05 5.63
N PHE A 153 -16.42 7.36 6.33
CA PHE A 153 -15.74 6.41 7.20
C PHE A 153 -16.66 5.81 8.26
N GLU A 154 -17.44 6.65 8.95
CA GLU A 154 -18.36 6.23 9.99
C GLU A 154 -19.53 5.40 9.44
N ALA A 155 -19.91 5.62 8.18
CA ALA A 155 -20.96 4.87 7.50
C ALA A 155 -20.56 3.43 7.14
N ILE A 156 -19.26 3.16 6.93
CA ILE A 156 -18.79 1.86 6.46
C ILE A 156 -18.65 0.89 7.64
N PRO A 157 -19.26 -0.31 7.56
CA PRO A 157 -19.09 -1.34 8.57
C PRO A 157 -17.62 -1.78 8.73
N ASN A 158 -17.22 -2.14 9.95
CA ASN A 158 -15.85 -2.61 10.23
C ASN A 158 -15.47 -3.84 9.38
N SER A 159 -16.42 -4.76 9.12
CA SER A 159 -16.18 -5.93 8.26
C SER A 159 -15.77 -5.54 6.84
N MET A 160 -16.41 -4.53 6.25
CA MET A 160 -16.07 -4.02 4.93
C MET A 160 -14.71 -3.31 4.96
N LYS A 161 -14.44 -2.48 5.96
CA LYS A 161 -13.11 -1.84 6.13
C LYS A 161 -11.98 -2.87 6.17
N VAL A 162 -12.18 -3.94 6.94
CA VAL A 162 -11.21 -5.05 7.04
C VAL A 162 -11.10 -5.80 5.71
N ALA A 163 -12.22 -6.14 5.07
CA ALA A 163 -12.22 -6.84 3.78
C ALA A 163 -11.49 -6.07 2.67
N MET A 164 -11.58 -4.74 2.68
CA MET A 164 -10.87 -3.89 1.72
C MET A 164 -9.35 -3.94 1.93
N SER A 165 -8.89 -3.85 3.18
CA SER A 165 -7.47 -4.01 3.51
C SER A 165 -6.97 -5.40 3.10
N VAL A 166 -7.72 -6.45 3.41
CA VAL A 166 -7.38 -7.83 3.01
C VAL A 166 -7.35 -7.99 1.48
N GLY A 167 -8.33 -7.43 0.77
CA GLY A 167 -8.40 -7.46 -0.70
C GLY A 167 -7.23 -6.75 -1.37
N ILE A 168 -6.81 -5.59 -0.86
CA ILE A 168 -5.62 -4.87 -1.33
C ILE A 168 -4.37 -5.74 -1.11
N GLY A 169 -4.24 -6.40 0.05
CA GLY A 169 -3.14 -7.33 0.31
C GLY A 169 -3.09 -8.50 -0.68
N MET A 170 -4.24 -9.11 -0.98
CA MET A 170 -4.35 -10.18 -1.98
C MET A 170 -4.02 -9.70 -3.40
N PHE A 171 -4.40 -8.46 -3.75
CA PHE A 171 -4.04 -7.84 -5.02
C PHE A 171 -2.53 -7.63 -5.14
N ILE A 172 -1.89 -7.06 -4.12
CA ILE A 172 -0.43 -6.86 -4.07
C ILE A 172 0.32 -8.19 -4.14
N ALA A 173 -0.16 -9.24 -3.45
CA ALA A 173 0.43 -10.56 -3.55
C ALA A 173 0.32 -11.15 -4.96
N MET A 174 -0.82 -10.97 -5.65
CA MET A 174 -0.99 -11.38 -7.04
C MET A 174 0.01 -10.67 -7.96
N ILE A 175 0.21 -9.36 -7.77
CA ILE A 175 1.21 -8.57 -8.51
C ILE A 175 2.60 -9.17 -8.34
N GLY A 176 3.04 -9.41 -7.09
CA GLY A 176 4.35 -10.01 -6.84
C GLY A 176 4.54 -11.40 -7.47
N LEU A 177 3.48 -12.22 -7.48
CA LEU A 177 3.51 -13.52 -8.17
C LEU A 177 3.64 -13.37 -9.69
N VAL A 178 2.99 -12.37 -10.27
CA VAL A 178 3.02 -12.09 -11.71
C VAL A 178 4.37 -11.50 -12.13
N ASP A 179 4.87 -10.50 -11.41
CA ASP A 179 6.13 -9.81 -11.70
C ASP A 179 7.34 -10.75 -11.62
N ALA A 180 7.27 -11.74 -10.71
CA ALA A 180 8.29 -12.78 -10.59
C ALA A 180 8.22 -13.88 -11.68
N GLY A 181 7.21 -13.81 -12.55
CA GLY A 181 6.92 -14.85 -13.53
C GLY A 181 6.47 -16.17 -12.92
N PHE A 182 6.12 -16.21 -11.63
CA PHE A 182 5.58 -17.40 -10.95
C PHE A 182 4.14 -17.67 -11.38
N VAL A 183 3.33 -16.62 -11.52
CA VAL A 183 2.02 -16.67 -12.17
C VAL A 183 2.14 -16.00 -13.53
N ARG A 184 1.80 -16.69 -14.61
CA ARG A 184 1.81 -16.11 -15.97
C ARG A 184 0.44 -16.18 -16.61
N ARG A 185 0.10 -15.16 -17.40
CA ARG A 185 -1.08 -15.19 -18.26
C ARG A 185 -0.92 -16.31 -19.29
N ILE A 186 -1.99 -17.07 -19.51
CA ILE A 186 -2.07 -17.96 -20.67
C ILE A 186 -2.53 -17.12 -21.88
N PRO A 187 -1.76 -17.06 -22.98
CA PRO A 187 -2.16 -16.31 -24.16
C PRO A 187 -3.45 -16.87 -24.78
N ASP A 188 -4.26 -15.99 -25.37
CA ASP A 188 -5.54 -16.40 -25.99
C ASP A 188 -5.33 -17.42 -27.13
N ALA A 189 -4.15 -17.40 -27.76
CA ALA A 189 -3.72 -18.37 -28.76
C ALA A 189 -3.68 -19.84 -28.25
N ALA A 190 -3.65 -20.04 -26.93
CA ALA A 190 -3.71 -21.37 -26.32
C ALA A 190 -5.12 -21.98 -26.32
N MET A 191 -6.14 -21.26 -26.80
CA MET A 191 -7.52 -21.75 -26.98
C MET A 191 -8.11 -22.41 -25.72
N THR A 192 -7.81 -21.84 -24.55
CA THR A 192 -8.27 -22.32 -23.23
C THR A 192 -9.05 -21.24 -22.49
N THR A 193 -9.93 -21.66 -21.58
CA THR A 193 -10.69 -20.77 -20.69
C THR A 193 -9.95 -20.45 -19.39
N VAL A 194 -8.79 -21.08 -19.16
CA VAL A 194 -7.97 -20.84 -17.97
C VAL A 194 -7.13 -19.57 -18.18
N PRO A 195 -7.20 -18.56 -17.28
CA PRO A 195 -6.55 -17.27 -17.51
C PRO A 195 -5.06 -17.25 -17.15
N VAL A 196 -4.63 -18.10 -16.21
CA VAL A 196 -3.25 -18.09 -15.67
C VAL A 196 -2.69 -19.49 -15.46
N GLN A 197 -1.36 -19.61 -15.47
CA GLN A 197 -0.61 -20.84 -15.20
C GLN A 197 0.57 -20.59 -14.26
N LEU A 198 1.12 -21.68 -13.71
CA LEU A 198 2.38 -21.66 -12.98
C LEU A 198 3.55 -21.55 -13.97
N GLY A 199 4.39 -20.52 -13.82
CA GLY A 199 5.62 -20.35 -14.58
C GLY A 199 5.47 -20.57 -16.09
N PHE A 200 6.39 -21.35 -16.65
CA PHE A 200 6.36 -21.76 -18.05
C PHE A 200 5.79 -23.17 -18.14
N GLU A 201 4.74 -23.32 -18.95
CA GLU A 201 4.10 -24.62 -19.22
C GLU A 201 3.66 -25.37 -17.93
N GLY A 202 3.33 -24.63 -16.86
CA GLY A 202 2.94 -25.21 -15.58
C GLY A 202 4.11 -25.57 -14.65
N SER A 203 5.34 -25.11 -14.94
CA SER A 203 6.55 -25.44 -14.18
C SER A 203 7.43 -24.21 -13.87
N ILE A 204 8.21 -24.31 -12.78
CA ILE A 204 9.28 -23.37 -12.46
C ILE A 204 10.50 -23.74 -13.31
N ALA A 205 10.53 -23.22 -14.53
CA ALA A 205 11.54 -23.56 -15.54
C ALA A 205 12.56 -22.43 -15.80
N SER A 206 12.67 -21.44 -14.91
CA SER A 206 13.63 -20.33 -15.06
C SER A 206 14.37 -20.03 -13.77
N TRP A 207 15.62 -19.59 -13.92
CA TRP A 207 16.46 -19.15 -12.81
C TRP A 207 15.86 -17.96 -12.03
N PRO A 208 15.31 -16.92 -12.67
CA PRO A 208 14.70 -15.79 -11.96
C PRO A 208 13.51 -16.23 -11.09
N THR A 209 12.65 -17.10 -11.58
CA THR A 209 11.51 -17.61 -10.80
C THR A 209 11.96 -18.52 -9.65
N LEU A 210 13.07 -19.28 -9.81
CA LEU A 210 13.68 -20.01 -8.70
C LEU A 210 14.21 -19.06 -7.62
N VAL A 211 14.89 -17.98 -8.02
CA VAL A 211 15.39 -16.95 -7.08
C VAL A 211 14.24 -16.29 -6.33
N PHE A 212 13.13 -15.99 -7.00
CA PHE A 212 11.91 -15.55 -6.34
C PHE A 212 11.41 -16.53 -5.28
N VAL A 213 11.34 -17.84 -5.59
CA VAL A 213 10.89 -18.86 -4.62
C VAL A 213 11.82 -18.92 -3.42
N LEU A 214 13.13 -18.87 -3.63
CA LEU A 214 14.10 -18.80 -2.52
C LEU A 214 13.91 -17.53 -1.70
N GLY A 215 13.71 -16.38 -2.36
CA GLY A 215 13.42 -15.11 -1.71
C GLY A 215 12.14 -15.14 -0.88
N LEU A 216 11.10 -15.83 -1.35
CA LEU A 216 9.85 -16.02 -0.62
C LEU A 216 10.07 -16.82 0.66
N VAL A 217 10.87 -17.88 0.59
CA VAL A 217 11.26 -18.67 1.76
C VAL A 217 12.10 -17.84 2.74
N ILE A 218 13.06 -17.05 2.25
CA ILE A 218 13.91 -16.18 3.07
C ILE A 218 13.08 -15.10 3.77
N CYS A 219 12.24 -14.38 3.03
CA CYS A 219 11.38 -13.34 3.59
C CYS A 219 10.37 -13.93 4.58
N GLY A 220 9.77 -15.08 4.24
CA GLY A 220 8.88 -15.81 5.15
C GLY A 220 9.59 -16.24 6.44
N PHE A 221 10.83 -16.73 6.35
CA PHE A 221 11.65 -17.06 7.53
C PHE A 221 11.96 -15.81 8.38
N MET A 222 12.34 -14.70 7.76
CA MET A 222 12.62 -13.44 8.46
C MET A 222 11.39 -12.94 9.23
N VAL A 223 10.22 -12.99 8.61
CA VAL A 223 8.94 -12.63 9.24
C VAL A 223 8.56 -13.62 10.35
N ALA A 224 8.69 -14.92 10.11
CA ALA A 224 8.42 -15.95 11.13
C ALA A 224 9.31 -15.82 12.38
N ARG A 225 10.52 -15.28 12.20
CA ARG A 225 11.47 -14.99 13.28
C ARG A 225 11.33 -13.58 13.88
N ASN A 226 10.36 -12.77 13.40
CA ASN A 226 10.14 -11.39 13.81
C ASN A 226 11.42 -10.53 13.71
N VAL A 227 12.21 -10.69 12.65
CA VAL A 227 13.43 -9.91 12.43
C VAL A 227 13.06 -8.48 12.02
N PRO A 228 13.47 -7.43 12.77
CA PRO A 228 13.22 -6.05 12.38
C PRO A 228 13.91 -5.73 11.05
N GLY A 229 13.18 -5.13 10.10
CA GLY A 229 13.69 -4.90 8.74
C GLY A 229 13.92 -6.19 7.93
N GLY A 230 13.34 -7.32 8.37
CA GLY A 230 13.54 -8.63 7.77
C GLY A 230 13.19 -8.69 6.28
N LEU A 231 12.20 -7.91 5.83
CA LEU A 231 11.84 -7.80 4.41
C LEU A 231 12.94 -7.11 3.60
N PHE A 232 13.49 -5.99 4.08
CA PHE A 232 14.62 -5.31 3.45
C PHE A 232 15.86 -6.21 3.38
N ILE A 233 16.19 -6.87 4.49
CA ILE A 233 17.30 -7.85 4.55
C ILE A 233 17.04 -9.01 3.58
N GLY A 234 15.79 -9.46 3.48
CA GLY A 234 15.36 -10.47 2.52
C GLY A 234 15.69 -10.07 1.08
N ILE A 235 15.32 -8.85 0.66
CA ILE A 235 15.65 -8.33 -0.67
C ILE A 235 17.16 -8.35 -0.89
N VAL A 236 17.95 -7.86 0.06
CA VAL A 236 19.42 -7.84 -0.06
C VAL A 236 20.00 -9.24 -0.24
N ILE A 237 19.58 -10.21 0.59
CA ILE A 237 20.06 -11.60 0.48
C ILE A 237 19.65 -12.21 -0.86
N THR A 238 18.39 -12.04 -1.28
CA THR A 238 17.89 -12.58 -2.55
C THR A 238 18.56 -11.92 -3.74
N THR A 239 18.91 -10.63 -3.66
CA THR A 239 19.69 -9.93 -4.67
C THR A 239 21.10 -10.49 -4.79
N ILE A 240 21.75 -10.80 -3.65
CA ILE A 240 23.07 -11.47 -3.67
C ILE A 240 22.97 -12.84 -4.33
N ILE A 241 21.91 -13.60 -4.04
CA ILE A 241 21.66 -14.88 -4.72
C ILE A 241 21.47 -14.67 -6.23
N ALA A 242 20.70 -13.64 -6.64
CA ALA A 242 20.49 -13.31 -8.03
C ALA A 242 21.80 -12.97 -8.77
N LEU A 243 22.67 -12.17 -8.14
CA LEU A 243 24.00 -11.84 -8.68
C LEU A 243 24.89 -13.08 -8.85
N VAL A 244 24.86 -14.01 -7.89
CA VAL A 244 25.61 -15.27 -7.97
C VAL A 244 25.06 -16.16 -9.09
N VAL A 245 23.74 -16.26 -9.21
CA VAL A 245 23.09 -17.02 -10.27
C VAL A 245 23.42 -16.44 -11.65
N GLU A 246 23.37 -15.13 -11.81
CA GLU A 246 23.73 -14.48 -13.06
C GLU A 246 25.21 -14.69 -13.42
N ALA A 247 26.12 -14.57 -12.44
CA ALA A 247 27.55 -14.77 -12.67
C ALA A 247 27.91 -16.21 -13.09
N ILE A 248 27.12 -17.22 -12.68
CA ILE A 248 27.37 -18.63 -12.98
C ILE A 248 26.64 -19.08 -14.24
N ALA A 249 25.37 -18.69 -14.39
CA ALA A 249 24.48 -19.21 -15.42
C ALA A 249 24.37 -18.28 -16.65
N GLY A 250 24.77 -17.00 -16.53
CA GLY A 250 24.69 -16.02 -17.61
C GLY A 250 23.28 -15.93 -18.21
N VAL A 251 22.27 -15.78 -17.35
CA VAL A 251 20.85 -15.91 -17.74
C VAL A 251 20.44 -14.76 -18.66
N GLY A 252 20.99 -13.57 -18.47
CA GLY A 252 20.72 -12.43 -19.35
C GLY A 252 19.29 -11.89 -19.26
N SER A 253 18.92 -11.01 -20.19
CA SER A 253 17.64 -10.29 -20.17
C SER A 253 16.49 -11.14 -20.71
N SER A 254 15.30 -10.96 -20.13
CA SER A 254 14.05 -11.54 -20.64
C SER A 254 13.69 -11.11 -22.07
N ALA A 255 14.26 -9.98 -22.53
CA ALA A 255 14.10 -9.48 -23.88
C ALA A 255 14.82 -10.35 -24.94
N GLU A 256 15.89 -11.03 -24.54
CA GLU A 256 16.67 -11.91 -25.42
C GLU A 256 16.25 -13.38 -25.25
N ASP A 257 16.04 -13.82 -24.01
CA ASP A 257 15.53 -15.15 -23.68
C ASP A 257 14.32 -15.00 -22.77
N PRO A 258 13.13 -15.52 -23.12
CA PRO A 258 11.95 -15.49 -22.26
C PRO A 258 12.18 -15.99 -20.82
N HIS A 259 13.19 -16.85 -20.58
CA HIS A 259 13.58 -17.36 -19.27
C HIS A 259 14.56 -16.45 -18.49
N GLY A 260 15.01 -15.35 -19.09
CA GLY A 260 15.90 -14.33 -18.51
C GLY A 260 15.22 -13.39 -17.51
N TRP A 261 16.02 -12.47 -16.95
CA TRP A 261 15.57 -11.49 -15.94
C TRP A 261 14.59 -10.48 -16.55
N SER A 262 13.45 -10.26 -15.89
CA SER A 262 12.35 -9.48 -16.43
C SER A 262 12.72 -8.02 -16.69
N LEU A 263 13.12 -7.30 -15.64
CA LEU A 263 13.26 -5.84 -15.68
C LEU A 263 14.71 -5.35 -15.62
N ALA A 264 15.52 -5.93 -14.73
CA ALA A 264 16.92 -5.53 -14.55
C ALA A 264 17.80 -6.77 -14.42
N VAL A 265 18.87 -6.82 -15.21
CA VAL A 265 19.91 -7.85 -15.07
C VAL A 265 20.77 -7.49 -13.86
N PRO A 266 20.91 -8.38 -12.86
CA PRO A 266 21.72 -8.11 -11.68
C PRO A 266 23.19 -7.90 -12.06
N THR A 267 23.73 -6.71 -11.84
CA THR A 267 25.14 -6.38 -12.11
C THR A 267 25.79 -5.68 -10.91
N ILE A 268 27.12 -5.71 -10.83
CA ILE A 268 27.87 -5.05 -9.76
C ILE A 268 27.84 -3.53 -10.03
N PRO A 269 27.47 -2.71 -9.05
CA PRO A 269 27.35 -1.27 -9.26
C PRO A 269 28.72 -0.62 -9.38
N GLU A 270 28.80 0.46 -10.16
CA GLU A 270 30.04 1.25 -10.32
C GLU A 270 30.37 2.11 -9.09
N GLY A 271 29.44 2.26 -8.13
CA GLY A 271 29.64 3.02 -6.89
C GLY A 271 28.58 2.75 -5.80
N PHE A 272 28.88 3.16 -4.56
CA PHE A 272 28.02 2.92 -3.38
C PHE A 272 27.20 4.14 -2.93
N GLY A 273 27.45 5.32 -3.50
CA GLY A 273 26.80 6.57 -3.13
C GLY A 273 26.80 7.56 -4.28
N GLY A 274 25.77 8.41 -4.34
CA GLY A 274 25.56 9.31 -5.46
C GLY A 274 24.78 10.57 -5.06
N ILE A 275 24.85 11.59 -5.91
CA ILE A 275 23.97 12.75 -5.78
C ILE A 275 22.59 12.32 -6.27
N PRO A 276 21.52 12.45 -5.46
CA PRO A 276 20.19 12.05 -5.87
C PRO A 276 19.71 12.87 -7.07
N ASP A 277 19.17 12.19 -8.08
CA ASP A 277 18.54 12.83 -9.23
C ASP A 277 17.08 13.13 -8.92
N LEU A 278 16.77 14.41 -8.71
CA LEU A 278 15.43 14.90 -8.41
C LEU A 278 14.73 15.50 -9.65
N SER A 279 15.20 15.18 -10.85
CA SER A 279 14.66 15.73 -12.11
C SER A 279 13.20 15.37 -12.41
N LEU A 280 12.63 14.40 -11.69
CA LEU A 280 11.21 14.05 -11.80
C LEU A 280 10.30 15.04 -11.04
N VAL A 281 10.84 15.80 -10.10
CA VAL A 281 10.04 16.76 -9.32
C VAL A 281 9.44 17.81 -10.23
N GLY A 282 8.11 17.94 -10.19
CA GLY A 282 7.35 18.90 -10.99
C GLY A 282 7.03 18.43 -12.41
N LYS A 283 7.41 17.21 -12.81
CA LYS A 283 7.01 16.63 -14.11
C LYS A 283 5.59 16.08 -14.06
N VAL A 284 4.62 16.99 -14.03
CA VAL A 284 3.20 16.67 -13.87
C VAL A 284 2.37 17.38 -14.94
N ASP A 285 1.39 16.69 -15.50
CA ASP A 285 0.37 17.27 -16.35
C ASP A 285 -1.04 17.04 -15.77
N LEU A 286 -1.61 18.09 -15.19
CA LEU A 286 -2.95 18.06 -14.57
C LEU A 286 -4.09 18.01 -15.60
N VAL A 287 -3.83 18.35 -16.86
CA VAL A 287 -4.88 18.57 -17.86
C VAL A 287 -4.79 17.55 -19.00
N GLY A 288 -3.59 17.07 -19.35
CA GLY A 288 -3.33 16.18 -20.47
C GLY A 288 -4.23 14.94 -20.48
N ALA A 289 -4.44 14.30 -19.33
CA ALA A 289 -5.33 13.16 -19.22
C ALA A 289 -6.78 13.47 -19.66
N PHE A 290 -7.31 14.66 -19.31
CA PHE A 290 -8.66 15.08 -19.69
C PHE A 290 -8.77 15.43 -21.18
N ILE A 291 -7.68 15.87 -21.79
CA ILE A 291 -7.62 16.17 -23.22
C ILE A 291 -7.51 14.87 -24.04
N ASN A 292 -6.60 13.97 -23.64
CA ASN A 292 -6.24 12.80 -24.44
C ASN A 292 -7.16 11.61 -24.20
N ALA A 293 -7.55 11.33 -22.95
CA ALA A 293 -8.51 10.27 -22.64
C ALA A 293 -9.98 10.76 -22.68
N GLY A 294 -10.17 12.08 -22.68
CA GLY A 294 -11.48 12.71 -22.59
C GLY A 294 -11.97 12.86 -21.15
N VAL A 295 -12.84 13.85 -20.94
CA VAL A 295 -13.28 14.28 -19.60
C VAL A 295 -13.90 13.15 -18.79
N LEU A 296 -14.74 12.33 -19.43
CA LEU A 296 -15.44 11.25 -18.74
C LEU A 296 -14.47 10.13 -18.30
N ALA A 297 -13.59 9.67 -19.17
CA ALA A 297 -12.62 8.62 -18.84
C ALA A 297 -11.63 9.08 -17.76
N ALA A 298 -11.06 10.28 -17.90
CA ALA A 298 -10.17 10.86 -16.89
C ALA A 298 -10.89 11.03 -15.54
N SER A 299 -12.16 11.47 -15.53
CA SER A 299 -12.95 11.58 -14.30
C SER A 299 -13.19 10.22 -13.62
N LEU A 300 -13.40 9.16 -14.40
CA LEU A 300 -13.55 7.80 -13.88
C LEU A 300 -12.24 7.26 -13.31
N MET A 301 -11.10 7.56 -13.95
CA MET A 301 -9.77 7.21 -13.43
C MET A 301 -9.48 7.93 -12.11
N VAL A 302 -9.76 9.24 -12.04
CA VAL A 302 -9.65 10.03 -10.79
C VAL A 302 -10.58 9.46 -9.72
N PHE A 303 -11.81 9.12 -10.07
CA PHE A 303 -12.75 8.49 -9.14
C PHE A 303 -12.21 7.18 -8.58
N THR A 304 -11.64 6.32 -9.42
CA THR A 304 -10.99 5.07 -8.99
C THR A 304 -9.80 5.32 -8.07
N LEU A 305 -8.93 6.30 -8.39
CA LEU A 305 -7.82 6.70 -7.51
C LEU A 305 -8.32 7.20 -6.15
N VAL A 306 -9.29 8.11 -6.15
CA VAL A 306 -9.92 8.66 -4.95
C VAL A 306 -10.46 7.56 -4.07
N LEU A 307 -11.20 6.60 -4.63
CA LEU A 307 -11.71 5.49 -3.83
C LEU A 307 -10.57 4.63 -3.28
N ALA A 308 -9.64 4.17 -4.13
CA ALA A 308 -8.54 3.31 -3.69
C ALA A 308 -7.74 3.98 -2.56
N ASN A 309 -7.35 5.24 -2.73
CA ASN A 309 -6.60 6.01 -1.77
C ASN A 309 -7.40 6.25 -0.48
N PHE A 310 -8.66 6.67 -0.63
CA PHE A 310 -9.56 6.90 0.49
C PHE A 310 -9.66 5.69 1.41
N PHE A 311 -9.86 4.50 0.85
CA PHE A 311 -10.07 3.29 1.63
C PHE A 311 -8.78 2.67 2.16
N ASP A 312 -7.68 2.73 1.40
CA ASP A 312 -6.37 2.25 1.83
C ASP A 312 -5.90 3.01 3.08
N ALA A 313 -5.91 4.35 2.99
CA ALA A 313 -5.52 5.23 4.09
C ALA A 313 -6.34 4.97 5.36
N MET A 314 -7.66 4.81 5.21
CA MET A 314 -8.54 4.58 6.36
C MET A 314 -8.38 3.19 6.96
N GLY A 315 -8.27 2.14 6.13
CA GLY A 315 -8.01 0.78 6.60
C GLY A 315 -6.73 0.72 7.43
N THR A 316 -5.66 1.31 6.89
CA THR A 316 -4.34 1.33 7.52
C THR A 316 -4.32 2.19 8.79
N MET A 317 -4.85 3.41 8.77
CA MET A 317 -4.92 4.26 9.98
C MET A 317 -5.74 3.62 11.10
N THR A 318 -6.83 2.92 10.77
CA THR A 318 -7.64 2.22 11.77
C THR A 318 -6.87 1.07 12.42
N ALA A 319 -6.19 0.27 11.60
CA ALA A 319 -5.39 -0.86 12.06
C ALA A 319 -4.25 -0.40 12.98
N LEU A 320 -3.48 0.59 12.53
CA LEU A 320 -2.37 1.16 13.31
C LEU A 320 -2.86 1.87 14.57
N GLY A 321 -3.99 2.58 14.49
CA GLY A 321 -4.61 3.25 15.63
C GLY A 321 -5.01 2.29 16.74
N ARG A 322 -5.61 1.15 16.38
CA ARG A 322 -5.96 0.09 17.33
C ARG A 322 -4.70 -0.55 17.93
N GLN A 323 -3.70 -0.86 17.11
CA GLN A 323 -2.46 -1.47 17.58
C GLN A 323 -1.65 -0.54 18.50
N ALA A 324 -1.69 0.77 18.23
CA ALA A 324 -1.05 1.77 19.08
C ALA A 324 -1.82 2.06 20.38
N GLY A 325 -3.04 1.54 20.53
CA GLY A 325 -3.92 1.89 21.65
C GLY A 325 -4.38 3.35 21.62
N LEU A 326 -4.40 3.96 20.44
CA LEU A 326 -4.76 5.37 20.23
C LEU A 326 -6.17 5.53 19.65
N ALA A 327 -6.77 4.46 19.13
CA ALA A 327 -8.14 4.45 18.65
C ALA A 327 -9.13 4.30 19.81
N ASN A 328 -10.27 4.99 19.72
CA ASN A 328 -11.38 4.83 20.67
C ASN A 328 -12.15 3.51 20.44
N GLU A 329 -13.17 3.23 21.25
CA GLU A 329 -13.99 2.01 21.17
C GLU A 329 -14.64 1.78 19.80
N LYS A 330 -14.89 2.85 19.04
CA LYS A 330 -15.43 2.78 17.67
C LYS A 330 -14.35 2.59 16.60
N GLY A 331 -13.08 2.56 16.99
CA GLY A 331 -11.93 2.48 16.10
C GLY A 331 -11.50 3.82 15.50
N ASN A 332 -12.04 4.95 15.97
CA ASN A 332 -11.70 6.27 15.45
C ASN A 332 -10.52 6.88 16.22
N LEU A 333 -9.63 7.54 15.50
CA LEU A 333 -8.51 8.28 16.08
C LEU A 333 -8.95 9.67 16.57
N PRO A 334 -8.40 10.19 17.69
CA PRO A 334 -8.45 11.61 18.01
C PRO A 334 -7.93 12.46 16.83
N ASP A 335 -8.44 13.67 16.64
CA ASP A 335 -7.94 14.61 15.61
C ASP A 335 -7.77 14.02 14.19
N MET A 336 -8.55 12.99 13.84
CA MET A 336 -8.41 12.26 12.58
C MET A 336 -8.49 13.18 11.35
N LYS A 337 -9.24 14.28 11.44
CA LYS A 337 -9.30 15.31 10.39
C LYS A 337 -7.91 15.84 10.00
N ARG A 338 -7.03 16.13 10.97
CA ARG A 338 -5.67 16.61 10.69
C ARG A 338 -4.83 15.55 10.01
N ALA A 339 -4.89 14.31 10.50
CA ALA A 339 -4.20 13.18 9.90
C ALA A 339 -4.64 12.97 8.44
N LEU A 340 -5.95 12.99 8.18
CA LEU A 340 -6.52 12.81 6.83
C LEU A 340 -6.15 13.94 5.86
N ILE A 341 -5.99 15.18 6.35
CA ILE A 341 -5.54 16.30 5.51
C ILE A 341 -4.07 16.12 5.13
N VAL A 342 -3.20 15.80 6.09
CA VAL A 342 -1.77 15.60 5.81
C VAL A 342 -1.55 14.37 4.93
N GLU A 343 -2.36 13.34 5.11
CA GLU A 343 -2.36 12.14 4.27
C GLU A 343 -2.76 12.49 2.82
N GLY A 344 -3.85 13.25 2.61
CA GLY A 344 -4.20 13.74 1.27
C GLY A 344 -3.12 14.64 0.65
N PHE A 345 -2.44 15.45 1.47
CA PHE A 345 -1.30 16.23 0.99
C PHE A 345 -0.10 15.34 0.63
N GLY A 346 0.05 14.19 1.29
CA GLY A 346 0.99 13.14 0.90
C GLY A 346 0.75 12.68 -0.55
N ALA A 347 -0.50 12.40 -0.91
CA ALA A 347 -0.86 12.05 -2.28
C ALA A 347 -0.50 13.16 -3.28
N VAL A 348 -0.79 14.42 -2.94
CA VAL A 348 -0.39 15.59 -3.75
C VAL A 348 1.13 15.66 -3.92
N ALA A 349 1.88 15.57 -2.83
CA ALA A 349 3.34 15.67 -2.85
C ALA A 349 3.98 14.51 -3.63
N GLY A 350 3.42 13.30 -3.51
CA GLY A 350 3.90 12.13 -4.22
C GLY A 350 3.62 12.18 -5.72
N GLY A 351 2.41 12.58 -6.12
CA GLY A 351 2.10 12.87 -7.52
C GLY A 351 2.97 14.01 -8.07
N PHE A 352 3.18 15.07 -7.28
CA PHE A 352 4.02 16.20 -7.69
C PHE A 352 5.49 15.83 -7.94
N ALA A 353 6.03 14.91 -7.14
CA ALA A 353 7.39 14.43 -7.29
C ALA A 353 7.53 13.26 -8.29
N SER A 354 6.42 12.79 -8.87
CA SER A 354 6.32 11.58 -9.68
C SER A 354 6.78 10.31 -8.95
N SER A 355 6.52 10.23 -7.64
CA SER A 355 6.76 9.05 -6.81
C SER A 355 5.52 8.17 -6.59
N SER A 356 4.41 8.43 -7.31
CA SER A 356 3.06 7.93 -7.00
C SER A 356 2.48 8.49 -5.69
N SER A 357 1.24 8.12 -5.36
CA SER A 357 0.47 8.64 -4.22
C SER A 357 1.06 8.19 -2.89
N ASN A 358 1.53 9.12 -2.05
CA ASN A 358 2.00 8.80 -0.70
C ASN A 358 0.84 8.70 0.29
N THR A 359 0.82 7.61 1.05
CA THR A 359 -0.18 7.31 2.07
C THR A 359 0.45 6.71 3.31
N VAL A 360 -0.37 6.42 4.32
CA VAL A 360 0.05 5.85 5.60
C VAL A 360 0.44 4.38 5.44
N TYR A 361 1.58 3.99 6.02
CA TYR A 361 2.17 2.66 5.89
C TYR A 361 1.87 1.74 7.05
N VAL A 362 1.32 0.55 6.75
CA VAL A 362 0.98 -0.49 7.74
C VAL A 362 2.21 -1.05 8.48
N ASP A 363 3.39 -0.97 7.88
CA ASP A 363 4.68 -1.37 8.48
C ASP A 363 5.06 -0.55 9.72
N SER A 364 4.43 0.61 9.91
CA SER A 364 4.55 1.40 11.16
C SER A 364 4.13 0.60 12.40
N SER A 365 3.34 -0.47 12.21
CA SER A 365 3.03 -1.47 13.22
C SER A 365 4.26 -2.02 13.94
N ALA A 366 5.40 -2.17 13.26
CA ALA A 366 6.64 -2.65 13.85
C ALA A 366 7.22 -1.67 14.88
N GLY A 367 7.29 -0.38 14.54
CA GLY A 367 7.72 0.65 15.49
C GLY A 367 6.73 0.85 16.63
N ILE A 368 5.42 0.71 16.36
CA ILE A 368 4.38 0.72 17.39
C ILE A 368 4.53 -0.46 18.35
N ALA A 369 4.81 -1.68 17.84
CA ALA A 369 5.07 -2.85 18.67
C ALA A 369 6.32 -2.65 19.55
N ASP A 370 7.31 -1.90 19.06
CA ASP A 370 8.53 -1.55 19.79
C ASP A 370 8.37 -0.33 20.75
N GLY A 371 7.15 0.20 20.85
CA GLY A 371 6.75 1.18 21.87
C GLY A 371 6.56 2.61 21.38
N ALA A 372 6.62 2.87 20.06
CA ALA A 372 6.29 4.18 19.51
C ALA A 372 4.80 4.51 19.66
N ARG A 373 4.49 5.73 20.09
CA ARG A 373 3.13 6.22 20.32
C ARG A 373 2.90 7.64 19.79
N THR A 374 3.94 8.32 19.32
CA THR A 374 3.86 9.73 18.92
C THR A 374 4.49 9.99 17.56
N GLY A 375 4.28 11.20 17.06
CA GLY A 375 4.92 11.67 15.84
C GLY A 375 6.44 11.85 15.93
N LEU A 376 7.06 11.77 17.12
CA LEU A 376 8.51 11.83 17.24
C LEU A 376 9.18 10.65 16.52
N ALA A 377 8.60 9.45 16.63
CA ALA A 377 9.08 8.28 15.88
C ALA A 377 9.07 8.54 14.36
N ASN A 378 8.01 9.17 13.84
CA ASN A 378 7.91 9.53 12.43
C ASN A 378 8.95 10.55 11.97
N VAL A 379 9.30 11.52 12.82
CA VAL A 379 10.38 12.48 12.50
C VAL A 379 11.70 11.73 12.30
N VAL A 380 11.99 10.76 13.17
CA VAL A 380 13.19 9.91 13.04
C VAL A 380 13.14 9.09 11.75
N THR A 381 12.02 8.42 11.47
CA THR A 381 11.80 7.70 10.21
C THR A 381 12.04 8.59 8.99
N GLY A 382 11.50 9.81 9.01
CA GLY A 382 11.61 10.73 7.89
C GLY A 382 13.03 11.23 7.67
N VAL A 383 13.78 11.52 8.73
CA VAL A 383 15.21 11.85 8.63
C VAL A 383 15.99 10.68 8.02
N LEU A 384 15.70 9.45 8.41
CA LEU A 384 16.37 8.27 7.85
C LEU A 384 16.05 8.07 6.36
N PHE A 385 14.83 8.34 5.91
CA PHE A 385 14.49 8.35 4.48
C PHE A 385 15.25 9.44 3.71
N LEU A 386 15.37 10.65 4.26
CA LEU A 386 16.18 11.70 3.64
C LEU A 386 17.66 11.33 3.54
N LEU A 387 18.19 10.59 4.53
CA LEU A 387 19.54 10.05 4.46
C LEU A 387 19.64 8.90 3.44
N ALA A 388 18.63 8.04 3.37
CA ALA A 388 18.56 6.93 2.43
C ALA A 388 18.67 7.41 0.97
N MET A 389 18.10 8.57 0.65
CA MET A 389 18.15 9.21 -0.67
C MET A 389 19.58 9.34 -1.26
N PHE A 390 20.63 9.43 -0.45
CA PHE A 390 22.02 9.55 -0.93
C PHE A 390 22.67 8.21 -1.32
N PHE A 391 21.97 7.09 -1.10
CA PHE A 391 22.41 5.74 -1.43
C PHE A 391 21.78 5.22 -2.74
N THR A 392 21.41 6.12 -3.65
CA THR A 392 20.72 5.82 -4.92
C THR A 392 21.36 4.78 -5.83
N PRO A 393 22.71 4.71 -5.98
CA PRO A 393 23.33 3.71 -6.85
C PRO A 393 23.12 2.26 -6.40
N LEU A 394 22.76 2.02 -5.14
CA LEU A 394 22.51 0.67 -4.62
C LEU A 394 21.18 0.07 -5.07
N TYR A 395 20.34 0.83 -5.77
CA TYR A 395 19.00 0.38 -6.13
C TYR A 395 18.94 -0.30 -7.50
N GLU A 396 19.86 0.02 -8.41
CA GLU A 396 19.90 -0.54 -9.78
C GLU A 396 20.24 -2.03 -9.81
N ILE A 397 20.86 -2.55 -8.75
CA ILE A 397 21.35 -3.93 -8.67
C ILE A 397 20.25 -4.95 -8.38
N VAL A 398 19.07 -4.48 -7.93
CA VAL A 398 18.02 -5.33 -7.38
C VAL A 398 17.07 -5.74 -8.51
N PRO A 399 17.07 -7.00 -8.96
CA PRO A 399 16.09 -7.47 -9.93
C PRO A 399 14.70 -7.54 -9.27
N ILE A 400 13.64 -7.38 -10.07
CA ILE A 400 12.26 -7.45 -9.56
C ILE A 400 11.96 -8.81 -8.92
N GLU A 401 12.53 -9.90 -9.41
CA GLU A 401 12.35 -11.24 -8.87
C GLU A 401 12.94 -11.40 -7.47
N ALA A 402 13.93 -10.58 -7.10
CA ALA A 402 14.46 -10.54 -5.73
C ALA A 402 13.60 -9.69 -4.78
N ALA A 403 12.84 -8.73 -5.32
CA ALA A 403 12.03 -7.81 -4.53
C ALA A 403 10.56 -8.24 -4.42
N ALA A 404 10.02 -8.89 -5.45
CA ALA A 404 8.66 -9.44 -5.53
C ALA A 404 8.24 -10.35 -4.37
N PRO A 405 9.13 -11.14 -3.72
CA PRO A 405 8.76 -11.91 -2.53
C PRO A 405 8.17 -11.07 -1.41
N VAL A 406 8.64 -9.82 -1.27
CA VAL A 406 8.13 -8.89 -0.24
C VAL A 406 6.67 -8.54 -0.50
N LEU A 407 6.26 -8.33 -1.74
CA LEU A 407 4.86 -8.05 -2.10
C LEU A 407 3.94 -9.20 -1.65
N VAL A 408 4.38 -10.45 -1.82
CA VAL A 408 3.63 -11.64 -1.39
C VAL A 408 3.53 -11.74 0.13
N ILE A 409 4.65 -11.50 0.84
CA ILE A 409 4.67 -11.56 2.30
C ILE A 409 3.86 -10.41 2.92
N VAL A 410 3.93 -9.19 2.39
CA VAL A 410 3.09 -8.06 2.83
C VAL A 410 1.61 -8.39 2.60
N GLY A 411 1.25 -8.96 1.46
CA GLY A 411 -0.11 -9.44 1.22
C GLY A 411 -0.56 -10.50 2.23
N ALA A 412 0.32 -11.43 2.60
CA ALA A 412 0.04 -12.44 3.64
C ALA A 412 -0.14 -11.82 5.03
N LEU A 413 0.64 -10.79 5.39
CA LEU A 413 0.48 -10.05 6.64
C LEU A 413 -0.86 -9.31 6.69
N MET A 414 -1.26 -8.68 5.58
CA MET A 414 -2.57 -8.02 5.47
C MET A 414 -3.73 -9.03 5.55
N MET A 415 -3.56 -10.22 4.97
CA MET A 415 -4.54 -11.32 5.05
C MET A 415 -4.83 -11.77 6.48
N MET A 416 -3.90 -11.61 7.43
CA MET A 416 -4.14 -11.97 8.84
C MET A 416 -5.33 -11.20 9.46
N GLN A 417 -5.63 -10.01 8.95
CA GLN A 417 -6.77 -9.20 9.41
C GLN A 417 -8.12 -9.84 9.09
N VAL A 418 -8.18 -10.82 8.20
CA VAL A 418 -9.41 -11.55 7.82
C VAL A 418 -10.17 -12.11 9.02
N GLY A 419 -9.46 -12.40 10.13
CA GLY A 419 -10.06 -12.85 11.39
C GLY A 419 -10.93 -11.80 12.09
N GLY A 420 -10.83 -10.52 11.72
CA GLY A 420 -11.68 -9.43 12.22
C GLY A 420 -13.06 -9.37 11.58
N ILE A 421 -13.38 -10.29 10.65
CA ILE A 421 -14.67 -10.40 9.96
C ILE A 421 -15.48 -11.53 10.60
N ASP A 422 -16.76 -11.28 10.88
CA ASP A 422 -17.67 -12.31 11.38
C ASP A 422 -18.11 -13.24 10.24
N TRP A 423 -17.38 -14.35 10.09
CA TRP A 423 -17.63 -15.38 9.08
C TRP A 423 -18.85 -16.25 9.37
N THR A 424 -19.45 -16.17 10.56
CA THR A 424 -20.65 -16.94 10.91
C THR A 424 -21.92 -16.33 10.30
N ARG A 425 -21.86 -15.05 9.95
CA ARG A 425 -22.96 -14.27 9.38
C ARG A 425 -22.82 -14.11 7.87
N PHE A 426 -23.58 -14.87 7.10
CA PHE A 426 -23.48 -14.86 5.64
C PHE A 426 -23.81 -13.49 5.00
N ASP A 427 -24.70 -12.70 5.62
CA ASP A 427 -25.01 -11.32 5.21
C ASP A 427 -23.80 -10.37 5.27
N VAL A 428 -22.76 -10.75 6.01
CA VAL A 428 -21.49 -10.00 6.17
C VAL A 428 -20.33 -10.71 5.46
N ALA A 429 -20.24 -12.03 5.61
CA ALA A 429 -19.16 -12.85 5.08
C ALA A 429 -19.13 -12.86 3.54
N PHE A 430 -20.28 -12.94 2.88
CA PHE A 430 -20.33 -13.01 1.41
C PHE A 430 -19.89 -11.70 0.73
N PRO A 431 -20.38 -10.50 1.14
CA PRO A 431 -19.85 -9.23 0.65
C PRO A 431 -18.35 -9.06 0.90
N ALA A 432 -17.87 -9.43 2.09
CA ALA A 432 -16.46 -9.38 2.43
C ALA A 432 -15.61 -10.28 1.52
N PHE A 433 -16.06 -11.52 1.31
CA PHE A 433 -15.40 -12.47 0.41
C PHE A 433 -15.32 -11.92 -1.03
N LEU A 434 -16.41 -11.40 -1.57
CA LEU A 434 -16.42 -10.80 -2.91
C LEU A 434 -15.49 -9.59 -3.00
N THR A 435 -15.46 -8.75 -1.95
CA THR A 435 -14.53 -7.62 -1.86
C THR A 435 -13.08 -8.09 -1.98
N ILE A 436 -12.73 -9.18 -1.29
CA ILE A 436 -11.36 -9.71 -1.24
C ILE A 436 -10.95 -10.35 -2.57
N VAL A 437 -11.82 -11.18 -3.15
CA VAL A 437 -11.47 -12.04 -4.29
C VAL A 437 -11.53 -11.32 -5.64
N VAL A 438 -12.46 -10.37 -5.80
CA VAL A 438 -12.64 -9.66 -7.08
C VAL A 438 -11.45 -8.74 -7.38
N MET A 439 -10.76 -8.19 -6.38
CA MET A 439 -9.60 -7.32 -6.60
C MET A 439 -8.47 -8.01 -7.38
N PRO A 440 -7.87 -9.14 -6.91
CA PRO A 440 -6.82 -9.83 -7.63
C PRO A 440 -7.30 -10.42 -8.95
N PHE A 441 -8.51 -10.98 -9.00
CA PHE A 441 -8.98 -11.70 -10.19
C PHE A 441 -9.43 -10.80 -11.34
N THR A 442 -9.77 -9.55 -11.05
CA THR A 442 -10.07 -8.55 -12.09
C THR A 442 -8.96 -7.52 -12.23
N TYR A 443 -7.84 -7.73 -11.53
CA TYR A 443 -6.69 -6.83 -11.47
C TYR A 443 -7.09 -5.36 -11.20
N SER A 444 -8.10 -5.14 -10.34
CA SER A 444 -8.69 -3.83 -10.09
C SER A 444 -9.25 -3.71 -8.69
N ILE A 445 -8.65 -2.80 -7.91
CA ILE A 445 -9.10 -2.46 -6.55
C ILE A 445 -10.54 -1.94 -6.59
N ALA A 446 -10.85 -1.01 -7.51
CA ALA A 446 -12.19 -0.42 -7.62
C ALA A 446 -13.27 -1.47 -7.90
N ASN A 447 -12.96 -2.49 -8.72
CA ASN A 447 -13.91 -3.57 -9.00
C ASN A 447 -14.25 -4.35 -7.73
N GLY A 448 -13.25 -4.70 -6.91
CA GLY A 448 -13.49 -5.42 -5.66
C GLY A 448 -14.28 -4.60 -4.66
N ILE A 449 -13.94 -3.31 -4.49
CA ILE A 449 -14.69 -2.40 -3.62
C ILE A 449 -16.14 -2.28 -4.09
N GLY A 450 -16.35 -2.07 -5.39
CA GLY A 450 -17.68 -1.88 -5.97
C GLY A 450 -18.58 -3.09 -5.81
N VAL A 451 -18.09 -4.28 -6.20
CA VAL A 451 -18.84 -5.53 -6.03
C VAL A 451 -19.12 -5.78 -4.55
N GLY A 452 -18.15 -5.53 -3.68
CA GLY A 452 -18.29 -5.63 -2.23
C GLY A 452 -19.42 -4.78 -1.65
N PHE A 453 -19.47 -3.49 -2.01
CA PHE A 453 -20.47 -2.56 -1.50
C PHE A 453 -21.88 -2.91 -2.02
N ILE A 454 -21.99 -3.20 -3.32
CA ILE A 454 -23.25 -3.64 -3.93
C ILE A 454 -23.75 -4.90 -3.22
N ALA A 455 -22.90 -5.92 -3.10
CA ALA A 455 -23.23 -7.16 -2.40
C ALA A 455 -23.64 -6.88 -0.94
N PHE A 456 -22.94 -6.02 -0.23
CA PHE A 456 -23.26 -5.67 1.15
C PHE A 456 -24.67 -5.07 1.28
N THR A 457 -24.99 -4.08 0.45
CA THR A 457 -26.31 -3.44 0.47
C THR A 457 -27.44 -4.40 0.06
N VAL A 458 -27.21 -5.25 -0.94
CA VAL A 458 -28.18 -6.25 -1.41
C VAL A 458 -28.38 -7.35 -0.36
N MET A 459 -27.31 -7.87 0.24
CA MET A 459 -27.41 -8.92 1.26
C MET A 459 -28.12 -8.42 2.52
N ALA A 460 -27.86 -7.19 2.93
CA ALA A 460 -28.56 -6.58 4.04
C ALA A 460 -30.05 -6.29 3.72
N LEU A 461 -30.40 -6.00 2.46
CA LEU A 461 -31.80 -5.97 2.02
C LEU A 461 -32.47 -7.33 2.20
N PHE A 462 -31.84 -8.39 1.71
CA PHE A 462 -32.35 -9.76 1.81
C PHE A 462 -32.43 -10.24 3.27
N ALA A 463 -31.53 -9.77 4.13
CA ALA A 463 -31.56 -10.06 5.57
C ALA A 463 -32.58 -9.21 6.36
N GLY A 464 -33.34 -8.33 5.70
CA GLY A 464 -34.33 -7.46 6.36
C GLY A 464 -33.73 -6.28 7.15
N LYS A 465 -32.44 -6.00 6.99
CA LYS A 465 -31.66 -4.98 7.73
C LYS A 465 -31.41 -3.70 6.92
N ALA A 466 -32.18 -3.48 5.86
CA ALA A 466 -31.98 -2.33 4.97
C ALA A 466 -31.96 -0.97 5.69
N ARG A 467 -32.72 -0.84 6.78
CA ARG A 467 -32.81 0.39 7.60
C ARG A 467 -31.66 0.58 8.58
N GLU A 468 -30.89 -0.48 8.88
CA GLU A 468 -29.70 -0.41 9.76
C GLU A 468 -28.47 0.11 9.01
N ILE A 469 -28.49 0.05 7.67
CA ILE A 469 -27.39 0.54 6.85
C ILE A 469 -27.48 2.05 6.71
N HIS A 470 -26.35 2.73 6.93
CA HIS A 470 -26.23 4.15 6.68
C HIS A 470 -26.49 4.50 5.20
N TRP A 471 -27.28 5.55 4.93
CA TRP A 471 -27.73 5.93 3.59
C TRP A 471 -26.59 6.13 2.57
N ILE A 472 -25.41 6.58 3.04
CA ILE A 472 -24.20 6.74 2.22
C ILE A 472 -23.79 5.43 1.53
N MET A 473 -23.97 4.28 2.19
CA MET A 473 -23.62 2.98 1.57
C MET A 473 -24.52 2.69 0.37
N TRP A 474 -25.79 3.05 0.42
CA TRP A 474 -26.72 2.92 -0.71
C TRP A 474 -26.32 3.84 -1.87
N LEU A 475 -25.91 5.08 -1.56
CA LEU A 475 -25.41 6.01 -2.57
C LEU A 475 -24.16 5.46 -3.26
N ILE A 476 -23.19 4.98 -2.48
CA ILE A 476 -21.93 4.43 -3.02
C ILE A 476 -22.21 3.18 -3.86
N SER A 477 -23.05 2.26 -3.38
CA SER A 477 -23.47 1.09 -4.16
C SER A 477 -24.13 1.47 -5.48
N ALA A 478 -25.03 2.46 -5.48
CA ALA A 478 -25.67 2.95 -6.70
C ALA A 478 -24.65 3.55 -7.68
N LEU A 479 -23.67 4.30 -7.18
CA LEU A 479 -22.59 4.85 -8.01
C LEU A 479 -21.73 3.74 -8.64
N PHE A 480 -21.46 2.66 -7.90
CA PHE A 480 -20.78 1.49 -8.46
C PHE A 480 -21.61 0.71 -9.48
N VAL A 481 -22.94 0.65 -9.32
CA VAL A 481 -23.81 0.09 -10.36
C VAL A 481 -23.67 0.89 -11.65
N VAL A 482 -23.65 2.23 -11.57
CA VAL A 482 -23.40 3.10 -12.73
C VAL A 482 -22.01 2.86 -13.31
N TYR A 483 -20.97 2.76 -12.48
CA TYR A 483 -19.60 2.45 -12.90
C TYR A 483 -19.52 1.12 -13.66
N PHE A 484 -20.15 0.05 -13.18
CA PHE A 484 -20.17 -1.23 -13.91
C PHE A 484 -21.04 -1.20 -15.16
N ALA A 485 -22.08 -0.38 -15.16
CA ALA A 485 -22.95 -0.15 -16.34
C ALA A 485 -22.35 0.84 -17.35
N GLN A 486 -21.12 1.35 -17.14
CA GLN A 486 -20.54 2.41 -17.97
C GLN A 486 -20.48 2.05 -19.46
N GLY A 487 -20.13 0.81 -19.82
CA GLY A 487 -20.01 0.41 -21.23
C GLY A 487 -21.35 0.53 -21.98
N PRO A 488 -22.41 -0.12 -21.48
CA PRO A 488 -23.77 0.07 -22.00
C PRO A 488 -24.24 1.52 -21.96
N LEU A 489 -23.93 2.28 -20.91
CA LEU A 489 -24.33 3.69 -20.78
C LEU A 489 -23.65 4.59 -21.82
N LEU A 490 -22.35 4.39 -22.05
CA LEU A 490 -21.59 5.10 -23.09
C LEU A 490 -22.18 4.81 -24.47
N ALA A 491 -22.45 3.53 -24.77
CA ALA A 491 -23.08 3.13 -26.03
C ALA A 491 -24.48 3.73 -26.26
N LEU A 492 -25.18 4.13 -25.18
CA LEU A 492 -26.48 4.82 -25.26
C LEU A 492 -26.36 6.32 -25.49
N VAL A 493 -25.23 6.93 -25.11
CA VAL A 493 -25.03 8.39 -25.16
C VAL A 493 -24.26 8.83 -26.41
N GLY A 494 -23.59 7.91 -27.11
CA GLY A 494 -22.85 8.14 -28.36
C GLY A 494 -21.37 8.00 -28.13
#